data_AF-A0A8H6QNS2-F1
#
_entry.id   AF-A0A8H6QNS2-F1
#
_cell.length_a   1.000
_cell.length_b   1.000
_cell.length_c   1.000
_cell.angle_alpha   90.00
_cell.angle_beta   90.00
_cell.angle_gamma   90.00
#
_symmetry.space_group_name_H-M   'P 1'
#
loop_
_entity.id
_entity.type
_entity.pdbx_description
1 polymer ?
#
loop_
_entity_poly.entity_id
_entity_poly.type
_entity_poly.pdbx_seq_one_letter_code
_entity_poly.pdbx_strand_id
1 'polypeptide(L)'
;MVSLAVPSNLNPLFPSDSRGEHLPLRTTGLWYPDIPAPSHHLHDGTFSGRQIPLHEYRPLVHIMFGGLKGHMLEYLTRISVTVSKTAIVGIDFFYNDDAPVKCLQACPATATGDYTTRIPFPIDGPAGERLTGIQADTGVFASAHDCSNPYNYGAITSLKVTTNFKPVPFTFQPSAILQLRLPVGPYIRQRSRKAEIAPGMTLTGIYFMHVGSHSMENSLCPPTDLFYVDDQDPKFGMLSMGCISEDLTAIEDGLHQSLEDEITCRISG
;
A
#
# COMPACT_ATOMS: atom_id res chain seq x y z
N MET A 1 -22.38 23.93 -3.22
CA MET A 1 -20.95 23.72 -2.93
C MET A 1 -20.81 23.63 -1.42
N VAL A 2 -20.49 22.46 -0.87
CA VAL A 2 -20.36 22.25 0.58
C VAL A 2 -18.87 22.21 0.90
N SER A 3 -18.39 23.16 1.70
CA SER A 3 -17.01 23.21 2.18
C SER A 3 -16.99 22.65 3.60
N LEU A 4 -16.21 21.58 3.81
CA LEU A 4 -15.96 21.02 5.14
C LEU A 4 -14.66 21.61 5.66
N ALA A 5 -14.76 22.69 6.45
CA ALA A 5 -13.63 23.23 7.20
C ALA A 5 -13.44 22.40 8.48
N VAL A 6 -12.26 21.78 8.64
CA VAL A 6 -11.87 21.10 9.88
C VAL A 6 -11.17 22.13 10.78
N PRO A 7 -11.68 22.43 11.99
CA PRO A 7 -11.03 23.36 12.91
C PRO A 7 -9.67 22.79 13.39
N SER A 8 -8.61 23.59 13.31
CA SER A 8 -7.25 23.24 13.73
C SER A 8 -7.08 23.00 15.24
N ASN A 9 -8.14 23.21 16.03
CA ASN A 9 -8.12 23.19 17.49
C ASN A 9 -8.88 21.97 18.07
N LEU A 10 -9.19 20.97 17.25
CA LEU A 10 -9.78 19.74 17.77
C LEU A 10 -8.71 18.97 18.55
N ASN A 11 -8.99 18.70 19.82
CA ASN A 11 -8.34 17.61 20.54
C ASN A 11 -8.33 16.38 19.62
N PRO A 12 -7.22 15.63 19.54
CA PRO A 12 -7.17 14.46 18.67
C PRO A 12 -8.39 13.60 18.95
N LEU A 13 -9.15 13.24 17.90
CA LEU A 13 -10.39 12.48 18.00
C LEU A 13 -10.22 11.14 18.73
N PHE A 14 -8.97 10.72 18.92
CA PHE A 14 -8.57 9.58 19.72
C PHE A 14 -7.58 10.06 20.79
N PRO A 15 -7.84 9.78 22.08
CA PRO A 15 -6.83 9.99 23.12
C PRO A 15 -5.57 9.19 22.75
N SER A 16 -4.40 9.73 23.09
CA SER A 16 -3.14 9.00 23.01
C SER A 16 -3.21 7.81 23.96
N ASP A 17 -3.64 6.67 23.43
CA ASP A 17 -3.90 5.48 24.21
C ASP A 17 -2.56 4.88 24.68
N SER A 18 -2.26 5.09 25.96
CA SER A 18 -1.11 4.49 26.64
C SER A 18 -1.27 2.97 26.84
N ARG A 19 -2.41 2.39 26.42
CA ARG A 19 -2.73 0.95 26.47
C ARG A 19 -2.84 0.25 25.10
N GLY A 20 -2.23 0.79 24.05
CA GLY A 20 -1.70 -0.01 22.92
C GLY A 20 -2.68 -0.85 22.08
N GLU A 21 -4.00 -0.79 22.30
CA GLU A 21 -4.98 -1.40 21.40
C GLU A 21 -5.50 -0.35 20.44
N HIS A 22 -4.74 -0.12 19.37
CA HIS A 22 -5.24 0.64 18.23
C HIS A 22 -6.54 0.00 17.72
N LEU A 23 -7.60 0.81 17.60
CA LEU A 23 -8.87 0.39 17.01
C LEU A 23 -8.65 -0.29 15.63
N PRO A 24 -9.54 -1.22 15.22
CA PRO A 24 -9.38 -1.95 13.96
C PRO A 24 -9.30 -1.02 12.74
N LEU A 25 -8.33 -1.27 11.85
CA LEU A 25 -8.08 -0.42 10.67
C LEU A 25 -9.29 -0.43 9.74
N ARG A 26 -10.00 -1.56 9.68
CA ARG A 26 -11.24 -1.70 8.90
C ARG A 26 -12.26 -0.63 9.27
N THR A 27 -12.38 -0.30 10.55
CA THR A 27 -13.39 0.65 11.06
C THR A 27 -12.90 2.08 11.13
N THR A 28 -11.59 2.30 11.30
CA THR A 28 -11.03 3.66 11.45
C THR A 28 -10.39 4.21 10.18
N GLY A 29 -10.08 3.34 9.22
CA GLY A 29 -9.43 3.71 7.97
C GLY A 29 -10.38 4.36 6.97
N LEU A 30 -9.86 5.34 6.21
CA LEU A 30 -10.55 5.90 5.06
C LEU A 30 -10.24 5.03 3.84
N TRP A 31 -11.11 4.06 3.53
CA TRP A 31 -10.84 3.07 2.49
C TRP A 31 -11.28 3.50 1.09
N TYR A 32 -10.54 3.03 0.08
CA TYR A 32 -10.89 3.15 -1.33
C TYR A 32 -10.57 1.84 -2.08
N PRO A 33 -11.43 1.38 -3.02
CA PRO A 33 -12.72 1.99 -3.39
C PRO A 33 -13.82 1.77 -2.34
N ASP A 34 -13.72 0.69 -1.59
CA ASP A 34 -14.67 0.25 -0.57
C ASP A 34 -13.93 -0.28 0.66
N ILE A 35 -14.67 -0.52 1.75
CA ILE A 35 -14.09 -1.13 2.96
C ILE A 35 -13.86 -2.62 2.69
N PRO A 36 -12.65 -3.17 2.94
CA PRO A 36 -12.40 -4.60 2.76
C PRO A 36 -13.44 -5.46 3.47
N ALA A 37 -13.84 -6.57 2.85
CA ALA A 37 -14.88 -7.48 3.36
C ALA A 37 -14.49 -8.11 4.71
N PRO A 38 -15.43 -8.42 5.63
CA PRO A 38 -15.13 -8.98 6.95
C PRO A 38 -14.24 -10.23 6.94
N SER A 39 -14.35 -11.05 5.88
CA SER A 39 -13.52 -12.25 5.62
C SER A 39 -12.06 -11.93 5.30
N HIS A 40 -11.72 -10.68 4.94
CA HIS A 40 -10.36 -10.24 4.62
C HIS A 40 -9.57 -9.92 5.90
N HIS A 41 -8.46 -10.61 6.16
CA HIS A 41 -7.59 -10.33 7.30
C HIS A 41 -6.56 -9.26 6.93
N LEU A 42 -6.59 -8.11 7.60
CA LEU A 42 -5.81 -6.91 7.24
C LEU A 42 -4.44 -6.81 7.90
N HIS A 43 -4.05 -7.73 8.79
CA HIS A 43 -2.73 -7.73 9.46
C HIS A 43 -2.32 -6.38 10.06
N ASP A 44 -3.32 -5.66 10.54
CA ASP A 44 -3.33 -4.31 11.11
C ASP A 44 -2.16 -3.96 12.04
N GLY A 45 -1.70 -4.92 12.85
CA GLY A 45 -0.59 -4.73 13.79
C GLY A 45 0.78 -4.55 13.12
N THR A 46 0.88 -4.79 11.82
CA THR A 46 2.12 -4.66 11.04
C THR A 46 2.17 -3.41 10.18
N PHE A 47 1.06 -2.69 10.06
CA PHE A 47 0.93 -1.52 9.21
C PHE A 47 1.52 -0.26 9.88
N SER A 48 2.66 0.21 9.37
CA SER A 48 3.35 1.40 9.90
C SER A 48 2.57 2.71 9.71
N GLY A 49 1.65 2.75 8.72
CA GLY A 49 0.83 3.93 8.43
C GLY A 49 -0.12 4.35 9.54
N ARG A 50 -0.29 3.53 10.59
CA ARG A 50 -1.06 3.88 11.81
C ARG A 50 -0.39 4.95 12.67
N GLN A 51 0.93 5.13 12.53
CA GLN A 51 1.70 6.07 13.35
C GLN A 51 1.84 7.45 12.69
N ILE A 52 1.19 7.66 11.54
CA ILE A 52 1.21 8.93 10.80
C ILE A 52 0.29 9.95 11.50
N PRO A 53 0.73 11.22 11.66
CA PRO A 53 -0.13 12.27 12.21
C PRO A 53 -1.44 12.41 11.43
N LEU A 54 -2.55 12.74 12.12
CA LEU A 54 -3.89 12.82 11.49
C LEU A 54 -3.95 13.78 10.29
N HIS A 55 -3.18 14.87 10.31
CA HIS A 55 -3.16 15.86 9.21
C HIS A 55 -2.40 15.37 7.96
N GLU A 56 -1.61 14.29 8.09
CA GLU A 56 -0.90 13.63 7.00
C GLU A 56 -1.60 12.33 6.55
N TYR A 57 -2.61 11.88 7.29
CA TYR A 57 -3.33 10.64 7.00
C TYR A 57 -4.03 10.73 5.64
N ARG A 58 -3.75 9.77 4.75
CA ARG A 58 -4.38 9.66 3.43
C ARG A 58 -5.25 8.40 3.35
N PRO A 59 -6.22 8.36 2.43
CA PRO A 59 -7.01 7.14 2.20
C PRO A 59 -6.15 5.91 1.93
N LEU A 60 -6.59 4.78 2.46
CA LEU A 60 -6.04 3.46 2.22
C LEU A 60 -6.65 2.90 0.95
N VAL A 61 -5.82 2.76 -0.07
CA VAL A 61 -6.20 2.10 -1.31
C VAL A 61 -5.90 0.62 -1.16
N HIS A 62 -6.87 -0.25 -1.42
CA HIS A 62 -6.64 -1.69 -1.49
C HIS A 62 -6.77 -2.20 -2.93
N ILE A 63 -5.99 -3.23 -3.24
CA ILE A 63 -6.11 -3.99 -4.47
C ILE A 63 -6.06 -5.49 -4.15
N MET A 64 -6.87 -6.27 -4.87
CA MET A 64 -6.98 -7.71 -4.68
C MET A 64 -6.33 -8.45 -5.85
N PHE A 65 -5.01 -8.63 -5.81
CA PHE A 65 -4.27 -9.33 -6.87
C PHE A 65 -4.60 -10.82 -6.98
N GLY A 66 -5.14 -11.42 -5.91
CA GLY A 66 -5.67 -12.77 -5.93
C GLY A 66 -7.09 -12.85 -6.48
N GLY A 67 -7.75 -11.71 -6.71
CA GLY A 67 -9.17 -11.68 -7.06
C GLY A 67 -10.05 -12.27 -5.96
N LEU A 68 -11.35 -12.35 -6.24
CA LEU A 68 -12.34 -12.97 -5.35
C LEU A 68 -11.95 -14.41 -5.02
N LYS A 69 -11.82 -14.77 -3.73
CA LYS A 69 -11.49 -16.14 -3.29
C LYS A 69 -10.21 -16.70 -3.93
N GLY A 70 -9.26 -15.83 -4.29
CA GLY A 70 -7.96 -16.26 -4.79
C GLY A 70 -7.95 -16.81 -6.23
N HIS A 71 -9.03 -16.70 -7.01
CA HIS A 71 -9.09 -17.27 -8.36
C HIS A 71 -8.00 -16.74 -9.31
N MET A 72 -7.51 -15.51 -9.12
CA MET A 72 -6.44 -14.97 -9.97
C MET A 72 -5.05 -15.51 -9.62
N LEU A 73 -4.90 -16.20 -8.48
CA LEU A 73 -3.60 -16.68 -8.00
C LEU A 73 -3.02 -17.80 -8.88
N GLU A 74 -3.87 -18.61 -9.51
CA GLU A 74 -3.42 -19.65 -10.44
C GLU A 74 -2.83 -19.06 -11.72
N TYR A 75 -3.18 -17.82 -12.06
CA TYR A 75 -2.68 -17.15 -13.23
C TYR A 75 -1.47 -16.24 -12.94
N LEU A 76 -1.13 -15.98 -11.69
CA LEU A 76 -0.08 -15.02 -11.31
C LEU A 76 1.31 -15.54 -11.71
N THR A 77 1.98 -14.83 -12.62
CA THR A 77 3.30 -15.25 -13.17
C THR A 77 4.47 -14.43 -12.65
N ARG A 78 4.22 -13.19 -12.23
CA ARG A 78 5.27 -12.26 -11.83
C ARG A 78 4.73 -11.10 -11.01
N ILE A 79 5.55 -10.64 -10.07
CA ILE A 79 5.42 -9.31 -9.46
C ILE A 79 6.59 -8.47 -9.94
N SER A 80 6.33 -7.21 -10.30
CA SER A 80 7.38 -6.24 -10.61
C SER A 80 7.27 -5.06 -9.67
N VAL A 81 8.35 -4.74 -8.98
CA VAL A 81 8.40 -3.59 -8.08
C VAL A 81 9.14 -2.47 -8.78
N THR A 82 8.50 -1.31 -8.89
CA THR A 82 9.13 -0.11 -9.42
C THR A 82 9.79 0.65 -8.29
N VAL A 83 11.08 0.89 -8.45
CA VAL A 83 11.91 1.66 -7.54
C VAL A 83 12.35 2.93 -8.24
N SER A 84 12.29 4.05 -7.52
CA SER A 84 12.80 5.35 -7.97
C SER A 84 13.65 5.96 -6.86
N LYS A 85 14.87 6.41 -7.19
CA LYS A 85 15.86 6.93 -6.23
C LYS A 85 16.04 5.94 -5.05
N THR A 86 15.46 6.25 -3.89
CA THR A 86 15.55 5.47 -2.64
C THR A 86 14.21 4.92 -2.17
N ALA A 87 13.16 4.95 -3.00
CA ALA A 87 11.80 4.60 -2.63
C ALA A 87 11.15 3.60 -3.60
N ILE A 88 10.27 2.75 -3.06
CA ILE A 88 9.35 1.92 -3.83
C ILE A 88 8.12 2.76 -4.16
N VAL A 89 7.85 2.91 -5.46
CA VAL A 89 6.82 3.82 -5.98
C VAL A 89 5.64 3.10 -6.63
N GLY A 90 5.74 1.79 -6.85
CA GLY A 90 4.64 1.01 -7.39
C GLY A 90 4.94 -0.48 -7.45
N ILE A 91 3.88 -1.27 -7.56
CA ILE A 91 3.94 -2.73 -7.67
C ILE A 91 2.96 -3.17 -8.76
N ASP A 92 3.46 -3.90 -9.75
CA ASP A 92 2.65 -4.49 -10.80
C ASP A 92 2.57 -6.01 -10.63
N PHE A 93 1.36 -6.56 -10.75
CA PHE A 93 1.08 -8.00 -10.72
C PHE A 93 0.74 -8.44 -12.14
N PHE A 94 1.50 -9.39 -12.68
CA PHE A 94 1.31 -9.90 -14.04
C PHE A 94 0.72 -11.31 -14.00
N TYR A 95 -0.21 -11.55 -14.92
CA TYR A 95 -0.87 -12.83 -15.07
C TYR A 95 -0.54 -13.46 -16.43
N ASN A 96 -0.72 -14.77 -16.53
CA ASN A 96 -0.56 -15.50 -17.78
C ASN A 96 -1.65 -15.14 -18.79
N ASP A 97 -1.60 -15.79 -19.96
CA ASP A 97 -2.49 -15.41 -21.05
C ASP A 97 -3.94 -15.82 -20.86
N ASP A 98 -4.20 -16.82 -20.03
CA ASP A 98 -5.52 -17.37 -19.75
C ASP A 98 -6.31 -16.53 -18.73
N ALA A 99 -5.65 -15.57 -18.09
CA ALA A 99 -6.25 -14.69 -17.10
C ALA A 99 -7.22 -13.66 -17.73
N PRO A 100 -8.32 -13.29 -17.04
CA PRO A 100 -9.21 -12.21 -17.46
C PRO A 100 -8.52 -10.83 -17.60
N VAL A 101 -7.43 -10.61 -16.86
CA VAL A 101 -6.65 -9.38 -16.85
C VAL A 101 -5.17 -9.74 -16.93
N LYS A 102 -4.40 -9.04 -17.77
CA LYS A 102 -2.96 -9.30 -17.96
C LYS A 102 -2.08 -8.68 -16.88
N CYS A 103 -2.51 -7.54 -16.33
CA CYS A 103 -1.74 -6.78 -15.34
C CYS A 103 -2.67 -6.03 -14.39
N LEU A 104 -2.37 -6.07 -13.09
CA LEU A 104 -2.99 -5.24 -12.07
C LEU A 104 -1.92 -4.38 -11.40
N GLN A 105 -2.17 -3.08 -11.28
CA GLN A 105 -1.18 -2.12 -10.78
C GLN A 105 -1.60 -1.55 -9.42
N ALA A 106 -0.75 -1.73 -8.41
CA ALA A 106 -0.79 -0.97 -7.17
C ALA A 106 0.10 0.26 -7.31
N CYS A 107 -0.53 1.44 -7.36
CA CYS A 107 0.13 2.72 -7.58
C CYS A 107 0.86 2.75 -8.94
N PRO A 108 0.18 3.16 -10.03
CA PRO A 108 0.81 3.29 -11.34
C PRO A 108 2.02 4.23 -11.22
N ALA A 109 3.21 3.69 -11.46
CA ALA A 109 4.42 4.49 -11.41
C ALA A 109 4.40 5.51 -12.55
N THR A 110 4.16 6.78 -12.23
CA THR A 110 4.25 7.89 -13.19
C THR A 110 5.68 8.42 -13.32
N ALA A 111 6.59 7.96 -12.46
CA ALA A 111 8.01 8.27 -12.56
C ALA A 111 8.56 7.67 -13.85
N THR A 112 8.80 8.52 -14.84
CA THR A 112 9.48 8.20 -16.10
C THR A 112 10.80 8.96 -16.10
N GLY A 113 11.92 8.25 -15.99
CA GLY A 113 13.24 8.88 -15.97
C GLY A 113 14.38 7.90 -15.65
N ASP A 114 15.61 8.35 -15.83
CA ASP A 114 16.85 7.55 -15.75
C ASP A 114 17.12 6.92 -14.38
N TYR A 115 16.42 7.37 -13.33
CA TYR A 115 16.55 6.88 -11.96
C TYR A 115 15.45 5.89 -11.54
N THR A 116 14.71 5.34 -12.50
CA THR A 116 13.64 4.37 -12.26
C THR A 116 14.08 2.97 -12.70
N THR A 117 13.85 1.98 -11.86
CA THR A 117 14.16 0.58 -12.15
C THR A 117 13.00 -0.31 -11.77
N ARG A 118 12.58 -1.17 -12.69
CA ARG A 118 11.60 -2.22 -12.44
C ARG A 118 12.32 -3.52 -12.13
N ILE A 119 12.11 -4.05 -10.93
CA ILE A 119 12.74 -5.29 -10.48
C ILE A 119 11.70 -6.41 -10.57
N PRO A 120 11.84 -7.34 -11.53
CA PRO A 120 10.91 -8.46 -11.66
C PRO A 120 11.21 -9.56 -10.65
N PHE A 121 10.16 -10.21 -10.14
CA PHE A 121 10.21 -11.40 -9.32
C PHE A 121 9.21 -12.44 -9.86
N PRO A 122 9.68 -13.56 -10.43
CA PRO A 122 8.80 -14.58 -11.00
C PRO A 122 8.07 -15.34 -9.89
N ILE A 123 6.82 -15.70 -10.17
CA ILE A 123 5.95 -16.52 -9.33
C ILE A 123 5.30 -17.58 -10.24
N ASP A 124 5.36 -18.84 -9.86
CA ASP A 124 4.70 -19.92 -10.60
C ASP A 124 3.29 -20.19 -10.06
N GLY A 125 2.37 -19.24 -10.30
CA GLY A 125 0.97 -19.36 -9.93
C GLY A 125 0.30 -20.67 -10.41
N PRO A 126 0.49 -21.10 -11.67
CA PRO A 126 -0.10 -22.34 -12.19
C PRO A 126 0.37 -23.59 -11.46
N ALA A 127 1.64 -23.64 -11.05
CA ALA A 127 2.15 -24.76 -10.25
C ALA A 127 1.73 -24.72 -8.77
N GLY A 128 1.04 -23.66 -8.33
CA GLY A 128 0.62 -23.49 -6.94
C GLY A 128 1.56 -22.62 -6.08
N GLU A 129 2.49 -21.88 -6.68
CA GLU A 129 3.30 -20.91 -5.93
C GLU A 129 2.42 -19.74 -5.44
N ARG A 130 2.52 -19.43 -4.15
CA ARG A 130 1.74 -18.36 -3.49
C ARG A 130 2.65 -17.50 -2.63
N LEU A 131 2.31 -16.22 -2.53
CA LEU A 131 2.93 -15.35 -1.54
C LEU A 131 2.46 -15.77 -0.14
N THR A 132 3.42 -15.96 0.76
CA THR A 132 3.19 -16.34 2.16
C THR A 132 3.64 -15.25 3.14
N GLY A 133 4.10 -14.12 2.63
CA GLY A 133 4.49 -13.00 3.47
C GLY A 133 4.95 -11.81 2.65
N ILE A 134 4.57 -10.63 3.14
CA ILE A 134 4.97 -9.32 2.63
C ILE A 134 5.39 -8.48 3.83
N GLN A 135 6.53 -7.79 3.72
CA GLN A 135 7.05 -6.90 4.74
C GLN A 135 7.62 -5.64 4.07
N ALA A 136 7.00 -4.50 4.34
CA ALA A 136 7.41 -3.20 3.81
C ALA A 136 8.12 -2.39 4.89
N ASP A 137 9.42 -2.13 4.75
CA ASP A 137 10.13 -1.25 5.67
C ASP A 137 9.96 0.21 5.23
N THR A 138 9.65 1.08 6.19
CA THR A 138 9.49 2.52 5.95
C THR A 138 10.75 3.26 6.43
N GLY A 139 11.19 4.25 5.67
CA GLY A 139 12.23 5.20 6.08
C GLY A 139 11.66 6.61 6.11
N VAL A 140 12.09 7.41 7.07
CA VAL A 140 11.81 8.86 7.08
C VAL A 140 13.04 9.57 6.55
N PHE A 141 12.86 10.39 5.51
CA PHE A 141 13.91 11.29 5.06
C PHE A 141 13.82 12.56 5.89
N ALA A 142 14.73 12.73 6.86
CA ALA A 142 14.86 13.99 7.56
C ALA A 142 15.39 15.05 6.57
N SER A 143 14.64 16.14 6.37
CA SER A 143 15.18 17.31 5.68
C SER A 143 16.40 17.83 6.43
N ALA A 144 17.50 18.11 5.73
CA ALA A 144 18.61 18.86 6.30
C ALA A 144 18.11 20.21 6.85
N HIS A 145 18.69 20.70 7.94
CA HIS A 145 18.26 21.92 8.66
C HIS A 145 18.14 23.18 7.77
N ASP A 146 18.79 23.20 6.60
CA ASP A 146 18.85 24.34 5.68
C ASP A 146 18.12 24.12 4.35
N CYS A 147 17.48 22.97 4.15
CA CYS A 147 16.68 22.69 2.96
C CYS A 147 15.21 22.64 3.37
N SER A 148 14.44 23.67 3.01
CA SER A 148 13.00 23.73 3.16
C SER A 148 12.29 22.74 2.22
N ASN A 149 12.57 21.45 2.31
CA ASN A 149 11.67 20.45 1.73
C ASN A 149 10.59 20.22 2.79
N PRO A 150 9.36 20.77 2.64
CA PRO A 150 8.33 20.75 3.68
C PRO A 150 7.70 19.37 3.89
N TYR A 151 8.31 18.33 3.31
CA TYR A 151 7.73 17.01 3.14
C TYR A 151 8.61 15.96 3.84
N ASN A 152 8.42 15.80 5.14
CA ASN A 152 8.93 14.65 5.91
C ASN A 152 8.03 13.42 5.67
N TYR A 153 7.70 13.10 4.42
CA TYR A 153 6.89 11.92 4.14
C TYR A 153 7.76 10.66 4.25
N GLY A 154 7.33 9.71 5.07
CA GLY A 154 7.93 8.38 5.10
C GLY A 154 7.72 7.67 3.76
N ALA A 155 8.72 6.94 3.27
CA ALA A 155 8.60 6.15 2.04
C ALA A 155 8.90 4.69 2.32
N ILE A 156 8.33 3.77 1.54
CA ILE A 156 8.75 2.37 1.56
C ILE A 156 10.14 2.28 0.93
N THR A 157 11.15 1.93 1.73
CA THR A 157 12.55 1.85 1.29
C THR A 157 13.02 0.43 1.00
N SER A 158 12.24 -0.57 1.43
CA SER A 158 12.53 -1.97 1.18
C SER A 158 11.22 -2.76 1.22
N LEU A 159 11.08 -3.70 0.30
CA LEU A 159 9.96 -4.65 0.29
C LEU A 159 10.51 -6.06 0.28
N LYS A 160 10.12 -6.86 1.27
CA LYS A 160 10.51 -8.25 1.37
C LYS A 160 9.30 -9.15 1.13
N VAL A 161 9.48 -10.14 0.27
CA VAL A 161 8.44 -11.12 -0.10
C VAL A 161 8.91 -12.54 0.19
N THR A 162 8.00 -13.39 0.62
CA THR A 162 8.22 -14.83 0.81
C THR A 162 7.18 -15.63 0.05
N THR A 163 7.57 -16.79 -0.46
CA THR A 163 6.65 -17.73 -1.12
C THR A 163 6.71 -19.11 -0.45
N ASN A 164 5.74 -19.96 -0.76
CA ASN A 164 5.74 -21.38 -0.35
C ASN A 164 6.76 -22.24 -1.14
N PHE A 165 7.28 -21.77 -2.27
CA PHE A 165 8.26 -22.51 -3.08
C PHE A 165 9.71 -22.13 -2.75
N LYS A 166 9.94 -20.87 -2.39
CA LYS A 166 11.29 -20.33 -2.19
C LYS A 166 11.61 -20.24 -0.70
N PRO A 167 12.66 -20.95 -0.21
CA PRO A 167 12.99 -20.97 1.22
C PRO A 167 13.57 -19.64 1.72
N VAL A 168 14.20 -18.88 0.81
CA VAL A 168 14.84 -17.61 1.12
C VAL A 168 13.92 -16.46 0.67
N PRO A 169 13.60 -15.50 1.55
CA PRO A 169 12.86 -14.31 1.17
C PRO A 169 13.60 -13.48 0.13
N PHE A 170 12.88 -12.96 -0.85
CA PHE A 170 13.42 -11.99 -1.80
C PHE A 170 13.20 -10.57 -1.28
N THR A 171 14.17 -9.68 -1.43
CA THR A 171 14.06 -8.29 -0.99
C THR A 171 14.30 -7.34 -2.15
N PHE A 172 13.29 -6.54 -2.46
CA PHE A 172 13.39 -5.39 -3.35
C PHE A 172 14.00 -4.23 -2.56
N GLN A 173 15.18 -3.78 -2.98
CA GLN A 173 15.85 -2.62 -2.38
C GLN A 173 16.40 -1.68 -3.45
N PRO A 174 16.22 -0.36 -3.28
CA PRO A 174 16.82 0.65 -4.15
C PRO A 174 18.35 0.66 -4.15
N SER A 175 18.99 0.21 -3.06
CA SER A 175 20.45 0.18 -2.91
C SER A 175 21.17 -0.77 -3.88
N ALA A 176 20.44 -1.55 -4.69
CA ALA A 176 21.02 -2.30 -5.81
C ALA A 176 21.30 -1.41 -7.05
N ILE A 177 20.76 -0.19 -7.08
CA ILE A 177 21.07 0.80 -8.12
C ILE A 177 22.40 1.46 -7.72
N LEU A 178 23.47 1.05 -8.40
CA LEU A 178 24.76 1.75 -8.34
C LEU A 178 24.58 3.17 -8.89
N GLN A 179 24.25 4.15 -8.06
CA GLN A 179 24.61 5.55 -8.30
C GLN A 179 24.52 6.41 -7.03
N LEU A 180 25.69 6.58 -6.41
CA LEU A 180 26.30 7.85 -6.01
C LEU A 180 25.42 8.90 -5.28
N ARG A 181 25.82 9.15 -4.03
CA ARG A 181 25.47 10.25 -3.10
C ARG A 181 24.15 10.11 -2.33
N LEU A 182 24.24 9.41 -1.21
CA LEU A 182 23.31 9.58 -0.08
C LEU A 182 23.44 11.03 0.45
N PRO A 183 22.33 11.74 0.73
CA PRO A 183 22.39 12.99 1.48
C PRO A 183 22.89 12.72 2.90
N VAL A 184 23.70 13.64 3.44
CA VAL A 184 24.48 13.52 4.69
C VAL A 184 23.60 13.72 5.95
N GLY A 185 22.32 13.36 5.89
CA GLY A 185 21.36 13.50 6.99
C GLY A 185 21.19 12.23 7.81
N PRO A 186 20.76 12.31 9.08
CA PRO A 186 20.44 11.14 9.89
C PRO A 186 19.26 10.37 9.27
N TYR A 187 19.53 9.17 8.75
CA TYR A 187 18.52 8.26 8.20
C TYR A 187 18.00 7.33 9.31
N ILE A 188 16.72 7.44 9.65
CA ILE A 188 16.07 6.56 10.62
C ILE A 188 15.23 5.53 9.85
N ARG A 189 15.69 4.27 9.86
CA ARG A 189 14.95 3.14 9.28
C ARG A 189 13.98 2.58 10.31
N GLN A 190 12.70 2.57 9.99
CA GLN A 190 11.70 1.88 10.78
C GLN A 190 11.45 0.50 10.16
N ARG A 191 11.92 -0.54 10.83
CA ARG A 191 11.67 -1.92 10.41
C ARG A 191 10.23 -2.28 10.76
N SER A 192 9.43 -2.66 9.77
CA SER A 192 8.08 -3.17 10.04
C SER A 192 8.15 -4.59 10.59
N ARG A 193 7.11 -5.02 11.30
CA ARG A 193 6.98 -6.43 11.71
C ARG A 193 6.51 -7.24 10.51
N LYS A 194 7.01 -8.48 10.37
CA LYS A 194 6.49 -9.41 9.37
C LYS A 194 5.05 -9.78 9.74
N ALA A 195 4.12 -9.72 8.80
CA ALA A 195 2.79 -10.28 8.98
C ALA A 195 2.88 -11.80 9.15
N GLU A 196 2.36 -12.31 10.25
CA GLU A 196 2.23 -13.74 10.49
C GLU A 196 0.93 -14.21 9.84
N ILE A 197 1.06 -14.99 8.77
CA ILE A 197 -0.09 -15.52 8.04
C ILE A 197 -0.44 -16.86 8.66
N ALA A 198 -1.65 -16.94 9.23
CA ALA A 198 -2.13 -18.16 9.85
C ALA A 198 -2.15 -19.32 8.84
N PRO A 199 -1.86 -20.56 9.26
CA PRO A 199 -2.01 -21.73 8.41
C PRO A 199 -3.42 -21.79 7.79
N GLY A 200 -3.51 -22.01 6.47
CA GLY A 200 -4.77 -22.00 5.72
C GLY A 200 -5.14 -20.66 5.09
N MET A 201 -4.54 -19.55 5.56
CA MET A 201 -4.74 -18.23 4.96
C MET A 201 -3.78 -18.02 3.79
N THR A 202 -4.28 -17.39 2.72
CA THR A 202 -3.48 -17.04 1.53
C THR A 202 -3.53 -15.54 1.28
N LEU A 203 -2.39 -14.95 0.90
CA LEU A 203 -2.36 -13.54 0.49
C LEU A 203 -3.08 -13.36 -0.84
N THR A 204 -4.09 -12.50 -0.82
CA THR A 204 -4.93 -12.18 -1.98
C THR A 204 -4.94 -10.70 -2.30
N GLY A 205 -4.44 -9.86 -1.40
CA GLY A 205 -4.41 -8.42 -1.64
C GLY A 205 -3.35 -7.68 -0.86
N ILE A 206 -3.23 -6.40 -1.17
CA ILE A 206 -2.45 -5.43 -0.44
C ILE A 206 -3.27 -4.16 -0.27
N TYR A 207 -2.94 -3.39 0.77
CA TYR A 207 -3.44 -2.03 0.92
C TYR A 207 -2.30 -1.09 1.24
N PHE A 208 -2.41 0.14 0.79
CA PHE A 208 -1.34 1.12 0.91
C PHE A 208 -1.89 2.53 1.02
N MET A 209 -1.06 3.39 1.63
CA MET A 209 -1.29 4.82 1.69
C MET A 209 -0.43 5.50 0.63
N HIS A 210 -1.03 6.38 -0.17
CA HIS A 210 -0.37 7.04 -1.30
C HIS A 210 -0.06 8.52 -1.01
N VAL A 211 1.02 9.05 -1.59
CA VAL A 211 1.35 10.48 -1.55
C VAL A 211 0.35 11.25 -2.41
N GLY A 212 -0.56 12.03 -1.82
CA GLY A 212 -1.47 12.88 -2.60
C GLY A 212 -0.70 13.97 -3.38
N SER A 213 -1.08 14.20 -4.64
CA SER A 213 -0.63 15.36 -5.40
C SER A 213 -1.27 16.63 -4.82
N HIS A 214 -0.50 17.47 -4.14
CA HIS A 214 -0.93 18.85 -3.95
C HIS A 214 -0.80 19.56 -5.30
N SER A 215 -1.91 19.76 -6.01
CA SER A 215 -1.99 20.76 -7.07
C SER A 215 -1.87 22.13 -6.41
N MET A 216 -0.67 22.71 -6.43
CA MET A 216 -0.44 24.13 -6.16
C MET A 216 -1.01 24.93 -7.34
N GLU A 217 -2.32 25.15 -7.35
CA GLU A 217 -2.96 26.05 -8.33
C GLU A 217 -3.55 27.32 -7.70
N ASN A 218 -3.34 27.58 -6.40
CA ASN A 218 -3.88 28.79 -5.74
C ASN A 218 -2.97 29.35 -4.62
N SER A 219 -1.69 29.63 -4.91
CA SER A 219 -0.92 30.55 -4.05
C SER A 219 -0.79 31.92 -4.72
N LEU A 220 -1.47 32.92 -4.16
CA LEU A 220 -1.48 34.33 -4.56
C LEU A 220 -0.17 35.10 -4.25
N CYS A 221 0.99 34.43 -4.26
CA CYS A 221 2.28 35.07 -4.05
C CYS A 221 3.09 35.08 -5.35
N PRO A 222 3.67 36.22 -5.76
CA PRO A 222 4.47 36.27 -6.98
C PRO A 222 5.76 35.46 -6.81
N PRO A 223 6.25 34.82 -7.88
CA PRO A 223 7.44 33.98 -7.82
C PRO A 223 8.66 34.90 -7.69
N THR A 224 9.23 34.94 -6.50
CA THR A 224 10.56 35.53 -6.30
C THR A 224 11.48 34.38 -5.91
N ASP A 225 12.54 34.25 -6.72
CA ASP A 225 13.63 33.29 -6.66
C ASP A 225 13.37 31.89 -7.24
N LEU A 226 14.18 31.59 -8.26
CA LEU A 226 14.39 30.31 -8.91
C LEU A 226 14.80 29.24 -7.88
N PHE A 227 13.84 28.65 -7.19
CA PHE A 227 14.01 27.33 -6.62
C PHE A 227 13.67 26.33 -7.73
N TYR A 228 14.71 25.64 -8.20
CA TYR A 228 14.58 24.49 -9.10
C TYR A 228 13.74 23.44 -8.36
N VAL A 229 12.43 23.43 -8.59
CA VAL A 229 11.56 22.32 -8.19
C VAL A 229 12.05 21.15 -9.03
N ASP A 230 12.80 20.25 -8.40
CA ASP A 230 13.27 19.03 -9.05
C ASP A 230 12.04 18.23 -9.47
N ASP A 231 11.71 18.27 -10.76
CA ASP A 231 10.59 17.54 -11.37
C ASP A 231 10.76 16.00 -11.22
N GLN A 232 11.88 15.57 -10.61
CA GLN A 232 12.30 14.22 -10.28
C GLN A 232 11.95 13.76 -8.85
N ASP A 233 11.37 14.60 -7.99
CA ASP A 233 10.81 14.07 -6.73
C ASP A 233 9.63 13.17 -7.06
N PRO A 234 9.50 11.97 -6.44
CA PRO A 234 8.40 11.07 -6.72
C PRO A 234 7.10 11.76 -6.28
N LYS A 235 6.46 12.46 -7.21
CA LYS A 235 5.14 13.08 -7.06
C LYS A 235 4.08 12.03 -6.69
N PHE A 236 4.41 10.75 -6.84
CA PHE A 236 3.58 9.57 -6.66
C PHE A 236 4.42 8.46 -6.03
N GLY A 237 3.94 7.89 -4.92
CA GLY A 237 4.67 6.87 -4.18
C GLY A 237 3.86 6.28 -3.03
N MET A 238 4.28 5.10 -2.59
CA MET A 238 3.66 4.37 -1.47
C MET A 238 4.34 4.79 -0.16
N LEU A 239 3.58 5.37 0.76
CA LEU A 239 4.04 5.82 2.08
C LEU A 239 4.20 4.63 3.05
N SER A 240 3.18 3.78 3.07
CA SER A 240 3.12 2.57 3.88
C SER A 240 2.25 1.55 3.18
N MET A 241 2.48 0.27 3.48
CA MET A 241 1.75 -0.84 2.90
C MET A 241 1.52 -1.94 3.94
N GLY A 242 0.33 -2.53 3.90
CA GLY A 242 -0.02 -3.77 4.57
C GLY A 242 -0.54 -4.79 3.57
N CYS A 243 -0.87 -5.98 4.07
CA CYS A 243 -1.33 -7.10 3.25
C CYS A 243 -2.72 -7.58 3.67
N ILE A 244 -3.40 -8.23 2.73
CA ILE A 244 -4.71 -8.82 2.91
C ILE A 244 -4.59 -10.32 2.66
N SER A 245 -5.08 -11.13 3.60
CA SER A 245 -5.22 -12.57 3.42
C SER A 245 -6.65 -13.05 3.57
N GLU A 246 -6.98 -14.13 2.88
CA GLU A 246 -8.27 -14.82 2.90
C GLU A 246 -8.08 -16.29 3.24
N ASP A 247 -9.08 -16.88 3.91
CA ASP A 247 -9.22 -18.32 4.01
C ASP A 247 -9.94 -18.83 2.75
N LEU A 248 -9.17 -19.46 1.85
CA LEU A 248 -9.71 -19.96 0.59
C LEU A 248 -10.57 -21.23 0.76
N THR A 249 -10.59 -21.81 1.96
CA THR A 249 -11.37 -23.00 2.30
C THR A 249 -12.69 -22.70 3.01
N ALA A 250 -12.87 -21.44 3.44
CA ALA A 250 -14.10 -21.00 4.08
C ALA A 250 -15.26 -20.98 3.07
N ILE A 251 -16.22 -21.89 3.25
CA ILE A 251 -17.48 -21.87 2.52
C ILE A 251 -18.32 -20.72 3.10
N GLU A 252 -18.62 -19.70 2.30
CA GLU A 252 -19.59 -18.68 2.66
C GLU A 252 -21.01 -19.29 2.59
N ASP A 253 -21.47 -19.89 3.68
CA ASP A 253 -22.85 -20.42 3.81
C ASP A 253 -23.95 -19.33 3.85
N GLY A 254 -23.67 -18.08 3.44
CA GLY A 254 -24.51 -16.93 3.84
C GLY A 254 -25.09 -16.04 2.75
N LEU A 255 -24.54 -15.99 1.53
CA LEU A 255 -24.96 -14.91 0.60
C LEU A 255 -26.12 -15.29 -0.34
N HIS A 256 -26.44 -16.58 -0.50
CA HIS A 256 -27.51 -17.01 -1.40
C HIS A 256 -28.91 -17.02 -0.78
N GLN A 257 -29.03 -17.03 0.55
CA GLN A 257 -30.35 -16.95 1.22
C GLN A 257 -30.91 -15.52 1.26
N SER A 258 -30.05 -14.49 1.34
CA SER A 258 -30.52 -13.11 1.49
C SER A 258 -31.19 -12.53 0.24
N LEU A 259 -30.83 -12.98 -0.96
CA LEU A 259 -31.41 -12.44 -2.20
C LEU A 259 -32.76 -13.10 -2.53
N GLU A 260 -32.92 -14.39 -2.25
CA GLU A 260 -34.18 -15.10 -2.47
C GLU A 260 -35.25 -14.71 -1.43
N ASP A 261 -34.85 -14.45 -0.18
CA ASP A 261 -35.74 -13.94 0.86
C ASP A 261 -36.20 -12.49 0.58
N GLU A 262 -35.32 -11.64 0.01
CA GLU A 262 -35.69 -10.28 -0.38
C GLU A 262 -36.65 -10.25 -1.60
N ILE A 263 -36.48 -11.16 -2.55
CA ILE A 263 -37.37 -11.29 -3.72
C ILE A 263 -38.74 -11.86 -3.31
N THR A 264 -38.76 -12.86 -2.43
CA THR A 264 -40.02 -13.48 -1.98
C THR A 264 -40.88 -12.51 -1.17
N CYS A 265 -40.24 -11.65 -0.36
CA CYS A 265 -40.93 -10.63 0.43
C CYS A 265 -41.53 -9.49 -0.43
N ARG A 266 -40.98 -9.22 -1.63
CA ARG A 266 -41.51 -8.19 -2.55
C ARG A 266 -42.60 -8.68 -3.50
N ILE A 267 -42.76 -9.99 -3.68
CA ILE A 267 -43.78 -10.57 -4.58
C ILE A 267 -45.07 -10.93 -3.82
N SER A 268 -45.02 -11.01 -2.49
CA SER A 268 -46.15 -11.43 -1.65
C SER A 268 -46.79 -10.30 -0.82
N GLY A 269 -46.44 -9.04 -1.10
CA GLY A 269 -47.04 -7.84 -0.49
C GLY A 269 -48.01 -7.11 -1.40
#